data_AF-A0AAU7QID4-F1
#
_entry.id   AF-A0AAU7QID4-F1
#
_cell.length_a   1.000
_cell.length_b   1.000
_cell.length_c   1.000
_cell.angle_alpha   90.00
_cell.angle_beta   90.00
_cell.angle_gamma   90.00
#
_symmetry.space_group_name_H-M   'P 1'
#
loop_
_entity.id
_entity.type
_entity.pdbx_description
1 polymer ?
#
loop_
_entity_poly.entity_id
_entity_poly.type
_entity_poly.pdbx_seq_one_letter_code
_entity_poly.pdbx_strand_id
1 'polypeptide(L)'
;MAIEYHSLGGQKKVNEIVMAGSHDAAINSGGIRARTQSKSIYQQAKCGVRIFDIRISGQRTGHGGAKLSAFHGKNTPEMKTKNVGGTTRNIEVTRMVLGDWGMDLDDILDGAFRFVEKYKDEFLILKFDKSANYELILEACQKKLKTRLYTKPGNLANHTLDEMGGKVVCGFMPDGFSKLSQAGATIADGAAQVVSLYPHGVMPDHINGLVYYGKGGTDIVQPRDYAFSSPVKGKFLQNIDKQRRILGDANTAHYSRDVLRMMYWTQTGMVRSIKGRDKKAWTTSGKQQLKQLWTEGGYNYMSNSVPEAFPLDSHATNFQIYLPNFVMVDFADENKGQTIYDLNRLSRADIIQLNSSIDKPGNTVQFNA
;
A
#
# COMPACT_ATOMS: atom_id res chain seq x y z
N MET A 1 19.65 6.59 9.95
CA MET A 1 19.66 5.11 9.72
C MET A 1 18.43 4.74 8.90
N ALA A 2 18.48 3.70 8.07
CA ALA A 2 17.26 3.20 7.42
C ALA A 2 16.51 2.29 8.40
N ILE A 3 15.20 2.16 8.22
CA ILE A 3 14.43 1.11 8.90
C ILE A 3 14.58 -0.17 8.09
N GLU A 4 14.99 -1.25 8.75
CA GLU A 4 15.35 -2.54 8.13
C GLU A 4 14.52 -3.66 8.79
N TYR A 5 13.59 -4.25 8.03
CA TYR A 5 12.69 -5.30 8.52
C TYR A 5 13.38 -6.66 8.61
N HIS A 6 14.49 -6.87 7.87
CA HIS A 6 15.31 -8.08 7.97
C HIS A 6 15.81 -8.33 9.39
N SER A 7 16.05 -7.25 10.16
CA SER A 7 16.43 -7.35 11.58
C SER A 7 15.37 -7.97 12.51
N LEU A 8 14.12 -8.15 12.03
CA LEU A 8 13.08 -8.91 12.73
C LEU A 8 13.23 -10.44 12.53
N GLY A 9 14.10 -10.86 11.61
CA GLY A 9 14.43 -12.25 11.29
C GLY A 9 14.24 -12.57 9.82
N GLY A 10 15.32 -12.89 9.10
CA GLY A 10 15.33 -13.19 7.66
C GLY A 10 14.39 -14.33 7.23
N GLN A 11 14.16 -15.30 8.11
CA GLN A 11 13.28 -16.45 7.87
C GLN A 11 11.79 -16.14 8.08
N LYS A 12 11.44 -14.96 8.60
CA LYS A 12 10.04 -14.54 8.72
C LYS A 12 9.44 -14.32 7.34
N LYS A 13 8.17 -14.70 7.20
CA LYS A 13 7.38 -14.48 6.00
C LYS A 13 6.80 -13.07 5.96
N VAL A 14 6.46 -12.59 4.76
CA VAL A 14 5.81 -11.28 4.59
C VAL A 14 4.52 -11.16 5.40
N ASN A 15 3.72 -12.24 5.49
CA ASN A 15 2.50 -12.25 6.29
C ASN A 15 2.72 -12.23 7.82
N GLU A 16 3.95 -12.35 8.29
CA GLU A 16 4.32 -12.32 9.71
C GLU A 16 4.87 -10.96 10.15
N ILE A 17 4.86 -9.96 9.27
CA ILE A 17 5.47 -8.65 9.52
C ILE A 17 4.49 -7.54 9.18
N VAL A 18 4.51 -6.49 9.99
CA VAL A 18 3.89 -5.20 9.73
C VAL A 18 4.89 -4.26 9.10
N MET A 19 4.58 -3.74 7.91
CA MET A 19 5.41 -2.84 7.16
C MET A 19 4.67 -1.56 6.80
N ALA A 20 5.41 -0.48 6.58
CA ALA A 20 4.82 0.72 6.02
C ALA A 20 4.58 0.53 4.51
N GLY A 21 3.45 1.04 4.04
CA GLY A 21 3.15 1.21 2.62
C GLY A 21 2.93 2.68 2.29
N SER A 22 3.12 3.06 1.04
CA SER A 22 2.95 4.45 0.58
C SER A 22 1.82 4.53 -0.44
N HIS A 23 0.84 5.39 -0.15
CA HIS A 23 -0.31 5.64 -1.02
C HIS A 23 0.04 6.71 -2.06
N ASP A 24 -0.34 6.46 -3.33
CA ASP A 24 -0.01 7.31 -4.48
C ASP A 24 1.45 7.79 -4.41
N ALA A 25 2.36 6.83 -4.23
CA ALA A 25 3.68 7.03 -3.65
C ALA A 25 4.62 7.92 -4.49
N ALA A 26 4.32 8.06 -5.78
CA ALA A 26 5.12 8.82 -6.73
C ALA A 26 4.62 10.25 -6.95
N ILE A 27 3.58 10.71 -6.24
CA ILE A 27 3.05 12.07 -6.35
C ILE A 27 3.73 12.96 -5.31
N ASN A 28 5.02 13.21 -5.53
CA ASN A 28 5.89 14.01 -4.65
C ASN A 28 5.97 15.50 -5.05
N SER A 29 5.49 15.83 -6.25
CA SER A 29 5.37 17.17 -6.81
C SER A 29 3.90 17.58 -6.93
N GLY A 30 3.67 18.81 -7.38
CA GLY A 30 2.35 19.29 -7.72
C GLY A 30 1.58 20.03 -6.61
N GLY A 31 0.33 20.37 -6.92
CA GLY A 31 -0.54 21.17 -6.08
C GLY A 31 -0.82 20.53 -4.72
N ILE A 32 -1.02 21.36 -3.69
CA ILE A 32 -1.19 20.94 -2.28
C ILE A 32 -2.39 19.98 -2.02
N ARG A 33 -3.29 19.86 -2.99
CA ARG A 33 -4.48 18.99 -2.95
C ARG A 33 -4.31 17.67 -3.73
N ALA A 34 -3.25 17.54 -4.53
CA ALA A 34 -2.93 16.34 -5.30
C ALA A 34 -1.69 15.64 -4.75
N ARG A 35 -0.72 16.40 -4.23
CA ARG A 35 0.51 15.87 -3.65
C ARG A 35 0.23 15.02 -2.40
N THR A 36 0.59 13.75 -2.46
CA THR A 36 0.47 12.76 -1.37
C THR A 36 1.80 12.46 -0.70
N GLN A 37 2.92 12.76 -1.36
CA GLN A 37 4.26 12.51 -0.83
C GLN A 37 5.16 13.75 -0.91
N SER A 38 6.30 13.71 -0.25
CA SER A 38 7.33 14.77 -0.36
C SER A 38 8.75 14.22 -0.53
N LYS A 39 8.89 12.90 -0.60
CA LYS A 39 10.15 12.18 -0.66
C LYS A 39 10.17 11.32 -1.93
N SER A 40 11.35 11.06 -2.49
CA SER A 40 11.50 10.08 -3.57
C SER A 40 11.26 8.65 -3.07
N ILE A 41 11.08 7.67 -3.96
CA ILE A 41 10.92 6.25 -3.62
C ILE A 41 12.08 5.75 -2.73
N TYR A 42 13.32 6.07 -3.09
CA TYR A 42 14.51 5.72 -2.28
C TYR A 42 14.41 6.26 -0.85
N GLN A 43 14.00 7.53 -0.70
CA GLN A 43 13.90 8.17 0.61
C GLN A 43 12.72 7.61 1.43
N GLN A 44 11.59 7.32 0.80
CA GLN A 44 10.45 6.67 1.45
C GLN A 44 10.82 5.25 1.90
N ALA A 45 11.56 4.48 1.09
CA ALA A 45 12.05 3.16 1.45
C ALA A 45 12.96 3.18 2.69
N LYS A 46 13.84 4.18 2.78
CA LYS A 46 14.66 4.42 4.00
C LYS A 46 13.81 4.71 5.23
N CYS A 47 12.65 5.36 5.06
CA CYS A 47 11.67 5.57 6.12
C CYS A 47 10.83 4.32 6.42
N GLY A 48 11.18 3.13 5.91
CA GLY A 48 10.48 1.87 6.20
C GLY A 48 9.36 1.52 5.23
N VAL A 49 9.14 2.26 4.14
CA VAL A 49 8.15 1.87 3.14
C VAL A 49 8.64 0.63 2.37
N ARG A 50 7.78 -0.39 2.23
CA ARG A 50 8.08 -1.62 1.47
C ARG A 50 7.13 -1.86 0.32
N ILE A 51 5.93 -1.27 0.33
CA ILE A 51 5.00 -1.29 -0.81
C ILE A 51 4.64 0.13 -1.25
N PHE A 52 4.67 0.35 -2.56
CA PHE A 52 4.42 1.64 -3.20
C PHE A 52 3.25 1.51 -4.16
N ASP A 53 2.13 2.16 -3.85
CA ASP A 53 0.97 2.23 -4.75
C ASP A 53 1.22 3.33 -5.79
N ILE A 54 1.37 2.95 -7.05
CA ILE A 54 1.86 3.83 -8.13
C ILE A 54 0.88 3.76 -9.31
N ARG A 55 0.61 4.93 -9.91
CA ARG A 55 -0.17 5.03 -11.15
C ARG A 55 0.69 5.69 -12.21
N ILE A 56 0.95 5.02 -13.32
CA ILE A 56 1.78 5.50 -14.43
C ILE A 56 0.93 5.71 -15.69
N SER A 57 1.18 6.80 -16.41
CA SER A 57 0.61 7.05 -17.74
C SER A 57 1.58 7.80 -18.64
N GLY A 58 1.28 7.89 -19.93
CA GLY A 58 2.03 8.70 -20.88
C GLY A 58 1.78 10.20 -20.69
N GLN A 59 2.77 10.92 -20.18
CA GLN A 59 2.79 12.38 -20.15
C GLN A 59 3.37 12.91 -21.46
N ARG A 60 2.62 13.78 -22.16
CA ARG A 60 3.13 14.47 -23.36
C ARG A 60 4.30 15.37 -22.98
N THR A 61 5.35 15.33 -23.79
CA THR A 61 6.46 16.29 -23.73
C THR A 61 6.42 17.19 -24.98
N GLY A 62 7.24 18.24 -24.99
CA GLY A 62 7.44 19.06 -26.19
C GLY A 62 7.92 18.24 -27.39
N HIS A 63 7.78 18.82 -28.60
CA HIS A 63 8.32 18.28 -29.86
C HIS A 63 7.86 16.86 -30.24
N GLY A 64 6.61 16.51 -29.92
CA GLY A 64 6.05 15.21 -30.31
C GLY A 64 6.48 14.02 -29.44
N GLY A 65 7.23 14.27 -28.36
CA GLY A 65 7.61 13.24 -27.40
C GLY A 65 6.54 12.93 -26.34
N ALA A 66 6.78 11.86 -25.60
CA ALA A 66 6.11 11.53 -24.37
C ALA A 66 7.04 10.77 -23.42
N LYS A 67 6.74 10.82 -22.14
CA LYS A 67 7.42 10.06 -21.09
C LYS A 67 6.41 9.33 -20.21
N LEU A 68 6.83 8.25 -19.56
CA LEU A 68 6.00 7.54 -18.59
C LEU A 68 6.18 8.19 -17.23
N SER A 69 5.11 8.76 -16.69
CA SER A 69 5.15 9.52 -15.44
C SER A 69 3.99 9.15 -14.54
N ALA A 70 4.23 9.30 -13.25
CA ALA A 70 3.20 9.10 -12.26
C ALA A 70 2.13 10.17 -12.35
N PHE A 71 0.87 9.84 -12.04
CA PHE A 71 -0.21 10.81 -12.06
C PHE A 71 -1.22 10.56 -10.95
N HIS A 72 -1.90 11.63 -10.52
CA HIS A 72 -3.02 11.55 -9.61
C HIS A 72 -4.11 12.53 -10.00
N GLY A 73 -5.30 12.01 -10.27
CA GLY A 73 -6.50 12.80 -10.54
C GLY A 73 -7.32 12.25 -11.70
N LYS A 74 -8.21 13.10 -12.23
CA LYS A 74 -9.09 12.76 -13.37
C LYS A 74 -8.34 13.00 -14.67
N ASN A 75 -8.27 11.96 -15.49
CA ASN A 75 -7.62 11.97 -16.78
C ASN A 75 -8.60 11.64 -17.92
N THR A 76 -8.17 11.96 -19.14
CA THR A 76 -8.78 11.46 -20.37
C THR A 76 -7.68 10.78 -21.19
N PRO A 77 -7.74 9.44 -21.35
CA PRO A 77 -6.76 8.71 -22.15
C PRO A 77 -6.97 8.97 -23.64
N GLU A 78 -5.87 8.99 -24.39
CA GLU A 78 -5.88 9.14 -25.84
C GLU A 78 -4.71 8.37 -26.44
N MET A 79 -4.98 7.51 -27.43
CA MET A 79 -3.94 6.83 -28.17
C MET A 79 -3.24 7.79 -29.13
N LYS A 80 -1.91 7.89 -29.06
CA LYS A 80 -1.09 8.73 -29.95
C LYS A 80 0.22 8.05 -30.30
N THR A 81 0.69 8.30 -31.52
CA THR A 81 2.07 8.04 -31.92
C THR A 81 2.99 9.08 -31.29
N LYS A 82 3.94 8.65 -30.47
CA LYS A 82 4.88 9.52 -29.75
C LYS A 82 6.28 8.91 -29.70
N ASN A 83 7.29 9.77 -29.64
CA ASN A 83 8.64 9.34 -29.31
C ASN A 83 8.76 9.13 -27.79
N VAL A 84 9.10 7.92 -27.36
CA VAL A 84 9.31 7.54 -25.96
C VAL A 84 10.68 6.87 -25.86
N GLY A 85 11.60 7.48 -25.10
CA GLY A 85 12.94 6.92 -24.94
C GLY A 85 13.70 6.72 -26.25
N GLY A 86 13.50 7.60 -27.24
CA GLY A 86 14.13 7.53 -28.55
C GLY A 86 13.41 6.67 -29.58
N THR A 87 12.39 5.90 -29.19
CA THR A 87 11.61 5.06 -30.12
C THR A 87 10.21 5.63 -30.35
N THR A 88 9.79 5.71 -31.61
CA THR A 88 8.41 6.11 -31.95
C THR A 88 7.47 4.92 -31.80
N ARG A 89 6.46 5.03 -30.94
CA ARG A 89 5.48 3.97 -30.65
C ARG A 89 4.07 4.55 -30.49
N ASN A 90 3.06 3.74 -30.69
CA ASN A 90 1.68 4.08 -30.31
C ASN A 90 1.51 3.83 -28.81
N ILE A 91 1.21 4.89 -28.08
CA ILE A 91 1.05 4.83 -26.62
C ILE A 91 -0.23 5.53 -26.20
N GLU A 92 -0.75 5.13 -25.05
CA GLU A 92 -1.78 5.86 -24.35
C GLU A 92 -1.13 7.06 -23.64
N VAL A 93 -1.49 8.27 -24.10
CA VAL A 93 -1.15 9.50 -23.41
C VAL A 93 -2.36 10.02 -22.66
N THR A 94 -2.12 10.65 -21.52
CA THR A 94 -3.18 11.23 -20.70
C THR A 94 -3.21 12.75 -20.86
N ARG A 95 -4.41 13.29 -21.12
CA ARG A 95 -4.72 14.69 -20.87
C ARG A 95 -5.27 14.82 -19.45
N MET A 96 -4.56 15.55 -18.59
CA MET A 96 -5.02 15.81 -17.22
C MET A 96 -6.16 16.82 -17.22
N VAL A 97 -7.31 16.44 -16.64
CA VAL A 97 -8.48 17.31 -16.45
C VAL A 97 -8.45 17.94 -15.06
N LEU A 98 -8.10 17.13 -14.05
CA LEU A 98 -7.92 17.57 -12.67
C LEU A 98 -6.80 16.73 -12.06
N GLY A 99 -5.94 17.34 -11.26
CA GLY A 99 -4.87 16.64 -10.55
C GLY A 99 -3.49 17.06 -11.02
N ASP A 100 -2.50 16.20 -10.81
CA ASP A 100 -1.11 16.53 -11.09
C ASP A 100 -0.27 15.34 -11.55
N TRP A 101 0.88 15.66 -12.14
CA TRP A 101 1.93 14.72 -12.48
C TRP A 101 2.94 14.60 -11.32
N GLY A 102 3.50 13.41 -11.19
CA GLY A 102 4.51 13.03 -10.20
C GLY A 102 5.84 12.67 -10.83
N MET A 103 6.57 11.80 -10.14
CA MET A 103 7.87 11.27 -10.58
C MET A 103 7.77 10.57 -11.93
N ASP A 104 8.86 10.61 -12.70
CA ASP A 104 8.99 9.78 -13.90
C ASP A 104 9.22 8.32 -13.51
N LEU A 105 8.80 7.39 -14.36
CA LEU A 105 9.01 5.95 -14.13
C LEU A 105 10.50 5.62 -13.97
N ASP A 106 11.36 6.32 -14.71
CA ASP A 106 12.82 6.14 -14.62
C ASP A 106 13.34 6.45 -13.20
N ASP A 107 12.90 7.57 -12.60
CA ASP A 107 13.29 7.99 -11.26
C ASP A 107 12.74 7.07 -10.17
N ILE A 108 11.53 6.53 -10.38
CA ILE A 108 10.91 5.53 -9.50
C ILE A 108 11.77 4.27 -9.46
N LEU A 109 12.15 3.76 -10.64
CA LEU A 109 12.94 2.54 -10.78
C LEU A 109 14.39 2.73 -10.32
N ASP A 110 15.02 3.88 -10.60
CA ASP A 110 16.33 4.23 -10.06
C ASP A 110 16.32 4.25 -8.53
N GLY A 111 15.31 4.89 -7.94
CA GLY A 111 15.16 4.95 -6.50
C GLY A 111 14.97 3.57 -5.85
N ALA A 112 14.19 2.69 -6.48
CA ALA A 112 13.98 1.33 -6.03
C ALA A 112 15.26 0.48 -6.16
N PHE A 113 15.92 0.53 -7.33
CA PHE A 113 17.18 -0.17 -7.59
C PHE A 113 18.25 0.20 -6.57
N ARG A 114 18.49 1.51 -6.39
CA ARG A 114 19.52 2.02 -5.47
C ARG A 114 19.26 1.63 -4.02
N PHE A 115 17.99 1.51 -3.62
CA PHE A 115 17.65 1.08 -2.27
C PHE A 115 18.04 -0.39 -2.05
N VAL A 116 17.56 -1.30 -2.88
CA VAL A 116 17.85 -2.75 -2.73
C VAL A 116 19.30 -3.10 -3.06
N GLU A 117 19.98 -2.26 -3.84
CA GLU A 117 21.42 -2.38 -4.06
C GLU A 117 22.22 -2.09 -2.79
N LYS A 118 21.82 -1.05 -2.07
CA LYS A 118 22.47 -0.61 -0.83
C LYS A 118 22.08 -1.45 0.39
N TYR A 119 20.80 -1.78 0.54
CA TYR A 119 20.24 -2.59 1.63
C TYR A 119 19.85 -3.95 1.06
N LYS A 120 20.85 -4.83 0.89
CA LYS A 120 20.72 -6.08 0.13
C LYS A 120 19.83 -7.12 0.77
N ASP A 121 19.50 -6.97 2.05
CA ASP A 121 18.61 -7.87 2.77
C ASP A 121 17.16 -7.34 2.81
N GLU A 122 16.93 -6.16 2.23
CA GLU A 122 15.61 -5.54 2.12
C GLU A 122 15.04 -5.69 0.70
N PHE A 123 13.72 -5.56 0.59
CA PHE A 123 12.99 -5.69 -0.67
C PHE A 123 12.03 -4.53 -0.87
N LEU A 124 11.49 -4.39 -2.09
CA LEU A 124 10.42 -3.42 -2.37
C LEU A 124 9.35 -4.04 -3.26
N ILE A 125 8.11 -3.56 -3.13
CA ILE A 125 6.98 -3.90 -4.00
C ILE A 125 6.49 -2.62 -4.67
N LEU A 126 6.64 -2.54 -5.99
CA LEU A 126 6.05 -1.50 -6.82
C LEU A 126 4.70 -2.02 -7.34
N LYS A 127 3.60 -1.54 -6.75
CA LYS A 127 2.24 -1.92 -7.13
C LYS A 127 1.68 -0.91 -8.13
N PHE A 128 1.62 -1.29 -9.40
CA PHE A 128 1.04 -0.49 -10.47
C PHE A 128 -0.48 -0.64 -10.52
N ASP A 129 -1.19 0.40 -10.09
CA ASP A 129 -2.65 0.53 -10.11
C ASP A 129 -3.09 1.59 -11.12
N LYS A 130 -4.25 1.38 -11.75
CA LYS A 130 -4.87 2.32 -12.73
C LYS A 130 -3.86 2.93 -13.71
N SER A 131 -2.92 2.11 -14.17
CA SER A 131 -1.83 2.55 -15.04
C SER A 131 -2.17 2.30 -16.50
N ALA A 132 -1.34 2.83 -17.39
CA ALA A 132 -1.43 2.63 -18.83
C ALA A 132 -0.06 2.23 -19.38
N ASN A 133 -0.04 1.71 -20.61
CA ASN A 133 1.20 1.28 -21.29
C ASN A 133 1.97 0.18 -20.53
N TYR A 134 1.25 -0.84 -20.03
CA TYR A 134 1.80 -1.87 -19.15
C TYR A 134 3.02 -2.60 -19.72
N GLU A 135 3.05 -2.92 -21.01
CA GLU A 135 4.22 -3.52 -21.67
C GLU A 135 5.46 -2.64 -21.56
N LEU A 136 5.32 -1.32 -21.76
CA LEU A 136 6.43 -0.38 -21.60
C LEU A 136 6.87 -0.23 -20.14
N ILE A 137 5.92 -0.31 -19.19
CA ILE A 137 6.25 -0.33 -17.77
C ILE A 137 7.08 -1.57 -17.44
N LEU A 138 6.67 -2.75 -17.90
CA LEU A 138 7.39 -4.00 -17.70
C LEU A 138 8.79 -3.96 -18.35
N GLU A 139 8.89 -3.50 -19.60
CA GLU A 139 10.17 -3.32 -20.30
C GLU A 139 11.12 -2.42 -19.51
N ALA A 140 10.61 -1.30 -18.98
CA ALA A 140 11.40 -0.39 -18.14
C ALA A 140 11.86 -1.07 -16.84
N CYS A 141 10.96 -1.83 -16.17
CA CYS A 141 11.29 -2.60 -14.97
C CYS A 141 12.41 -3.61 -15.25
N GLN A 142 12.29 -4.40 -16.32
CA GLN A 142 13.30 -5.39 -16.73
C GLN A 142 14.66 -4.73 -17.02
N LYS A 143 14.65 -3.65 -17.80
CA LYS A 143 15.87 -2.92 -18.18
C LYS A 143 16.59 -2.30 -16.98
N LYS A 144 15.85 -1.71 -16.04
CA LYS A 144 16.43 -0.99 -14.90
C LYS A 144 16.78 -1.90 -13.74
N LEU A 145 15.90 -2.83 -13.38
CA LEU A 145 16.08 -3.68 -12.20
C LEU A 145 16.99 -4.88 -12.49
N LYS A 146 17.03 -5.39 -13.73
CA LYS A 146 17.90 -6.51 -14.13
C LYS A 146 17.78 -7.68 -13.15
N THR A 147 18.90 -8.15 -12.59
CA THR A 147 18.96 -9.24 -11.60
C THR A 147 18.31 -8.90 -10.25
N ARG A 148 17.93 -7.64 -10.02
CA ARG A 148 17.17 -7.18 -8.85
C ARG A 148 15.67 -7.32 -9.04
N LEU A 149 15.18 -7.62 -10.25
CA LEU A 149 13.77 -7.92 -10.47
C LEU A 149 13.41 -9.24 -9.78
N TYR A 150 12.29 -9.27 -9.08
CA TYR A 150 11.77 -10.48 -8.44
C TYR A 150 11.02 -11.35 -9.46
N THR A 151 11.42 -12.61 -9.60
CA THR A 151 10.87 -13.53 -10.61
C THR A 151 10.42 -14.88 -10.05
N LYS A 152 10.52 -15.08 -8.73
CA LYS A 152 10.14 -16.34 -8.10
C LYS A 152 8.61 -16.47 -8.08
N PRO A 153 8.04 -17.61 -8.53
CA PRO A 153 6.61 -17.85 -8.50
C PRO A 153 6.10 -18.07 -7.08
N GLY A 154 4.78 -18.10 -6.93
CA GLY A 154 4.10 -18.32 -5.66
C GLY A 154 3.52 -17.05 -5.03
N ASN A 155 2.84 -17.25 -3.89
CA ASN A 155 2.24 -16.18 -3.13
C ASN A 155 3.27 -15.45 -2.28
N LEU A 156 3.42 -14.16 -2.51
CA LEU A 156 4.35 -13.30 -1.79
C LEU A 156 4.09 -13.26 -0.28
N ALA A 157 2.85 -13.50 0.15
CA ALA A 157 2.52 -13.61 1.57
C ALA A 157 3.37 -14.67 2.30
N ASN A 158 3.75 -15.74 1.58
CA ASN A 158 4.48 -16.88 2.12
C ASN A 158 5.99 -16.85 1.89
N HIS A 159 6.48 -15.85 1.17
CA HIS A 159 7.91 -15.72 0.93
C HIS A 159 8.58 -15.09 2.15
N THR A 160 9.77 -15.58 2.45
CA THR A 160 10.63 -15.09 3.53
C THR A 160 11.34 -13.81 3.13
N LEU A 161 11.78 -13.03 4.12
CA LEU A 161 12.60 -11.85 3.85
C LEU A 161 13.90 -12.21 3.13
N ASP A 162 14.53 -13.33 3.48
CA ASP A 162 15.75 -13.83 2.81
C ASP A 162 15.51 -14.11 1.32
N GLU A 163 14.37 -14.71 0.97
CA GLU A 163 14.01 -14.95 -0.44
C GLU A 163 13.77 -13.65 -1.22
N MET A 164 13.26 -12.61 -0.56
CA MET A 164 12.97 -11.32 -1.17
C MET A 164 14.16 -10.35 -1.12
N GLY A 165 15.18 -10.64 -0.32
CA GLY A 165 16.34 -9.79 -0.07
C GLY A 165 16.99 -9.30 -1.35
N GLY A 166 17.10 -7.98 -1.48
CA GLY A 166 17.78 -7.33 -2.57
C GLY A 166 16.97 -7.32 -3.85
N LYS A 167 15.65 -7.58 -3.78
CA LYS A 167 14.77 -7.65 -4.94
C LYS A 167 13.66 -6.59 -4.92
N VAL A 168 13.17 -6.28 -6.12
CA VAL A 168 12.02 -5.44 -6.36
C VAL A 168 10.96 -6.26 -7.08
N VAL A 169 9.78 -6.36 -6.48
CA VAL A 169 8.59 -6.95 -7.10
C VAL A 169 7.87 -5.88 -7.90
N CYS A 170 7.60 -6.14 -9.17
CA CYS A 170 6.76 -5.30 -10.03
C CYS A 170 5.37 -5.92 -10.14
N GLY A 171 4.44 -5.45 -9.31
CA GLY A 171 3.08 -5.97 -9.20
C GLY A 171 2.10 -5.19 -10.07
N PHE A 172 1.25 -5.89 -10.81
CA PHE A 172 0.25 -5.32 -11.70
C PHE A 172 -1.16 -5.72 -11.26
N MET A 173 -2.05 -4.72 -11.11
CA MET A 173 -3.47 -4.95 -10.83
C MET A 173 -4.15 -5.72 -11.99
N PRO A 174 -5.33 -6.34 -11.78
CA PRO A 174 -5.90 -7.32 -12.70
C PRO A 174 -5.97 -6.88 -14.17
N ASP A 175 -6.40 -5.64 -14.45
CA ASP A 175 -6.49 -5.11 -15.82
C ASP A 175 -5.11 -5.03 -16.50
N GLY A 176 -4.08 -4.65 -15.74
CA GLY A 176 -2.71 -4.57 -16.24
C GLY A 176 -2.06 -5.94 -16.40
N PHE A 177 -2.25 -6.81 -15.41
CA PHE A 177 -1.73 -8.17 -15.47
C PHE A 177 -2.39 -8.98 -16.60
N SER A 178 -3.69 -8.82 -16.83
CA SER A 178 -4.41 -9.46 -17.93
C SER A 178 -3.82 -9.07 -19.30
N LYS A 179 -3.56 -7.78 -19.54
CA LYS A 179 -2.91 -7.30 -20.77
C LYS A 179 -1.51 -7.88 -20.95
N LEU A 180 -0.71 -7.89 -19.89
CA LEU A 180 0.63 -8.46 -19.92
C LEU A 180 0.61 -9.97 -20.17
N SER A 181 -0.30 -10.70 -19.52
CA SER A 181 -0.46 -12.14 -19.68
C SER A 181 -0.95 -12.51 -21.08
N GLN A 182 -1.84 -11.72 -21.69
CA GLN A 182 -2.24 -11.87 -23.09
C GLN A 182 -1.06 -11.69 -24.06
N ALA A 183 -0.10 -10.83 -23.70
CA ALA A 183 1.17 -10.67 -24.41
C ALA A 183 2.22 -11.75 -24.07
N GLY A 184 1.86 -12.74 -23.24
CA GLY A 184 2.71 -13.86 -22.85
C GLY A 184 3.60 -13.63 -21.62
N ALA A 185 3.53 -12.45 -20.99
CA ALA A 185 4.37 -12.15 -19.83
C ALA A 185 3.87 -12.87 -18.56
N THR A 186 4.83 -13.33 -17.75
CA THR A 186 4.60 -14.08 -16.51
C THR A 186 5.46 -13.53 -15.37
N ILE A 187 5.37 -14.15 -14.19
CA ILE A 187 6.28 -13.84 -13.08
C ILE A 187 7.75 -14.09 -13.43
N ALA A 188 8.06 -15.04 -14.34
CA ALA A 188 9.43 -15.29 -14.79
C ALA A 188 10.02 -14.07 -15.53
N ASP A 189 9.15 -13.27 -16.18
CA ASP A 189 9.48 -12.01 -16.82
C ASP A 189 9.47 -10.82 -15.84
N GLY A 190 9.13 -11.07 -14.58
CA GLY A 190 8.98 -10.09 -13.50
C GLY A 190 7.63 -9.39 -13.45
N ALA A 191 6.62 -9.90 -14.15
CA ALA A 191 5.24 -9.43 -14.02
C ALA A 191 4.53 -10.19 -12.90
N ALA A 192 4.47 -9.61 -11.70
CA ALA A 192 3.74 -10.19 -10.58
C ALA A 192 2.26 -9.82 -10.62
N GLN A 193 1.38 -10.80 -10.40
CA GLN A 193 -0.06 -10.57 -10.29
C GLN A 193 -0.38 -9.87 -8.97
N VAL A 194 -1.29 -8.89 -9.00
CA VAL A 194 -1.87 -8.30 -7.80
C VAL A 194 -3.38 -8.47 -7.80
N VAL A 195 -3.92 -9.08 -6.74
CA VAL A 195 -5.36 -9.33 -6.58
C VAL A 195 -5.86 -8.67 -5.30
N SER A 196 -6.92 -7.87 -5.43
CA SER A 196 -7.66 -7.31 -4.29
C SER A 196 -8.91 -8.14 -4.02
N LEU A 197 -9.05 -8.64 -2.79
CA LEU A 197 -10.26 -9.35 -2.36
C LEU A 197 -11.36 -8.41 -1.85
N TYR A 198 -11.08 -7.11 -1.67
CA TYR A 198 -12.10 -6.15 -1.25
C TYR A 198 -13.00 -5.70 -2.43
N PRO A 199 -14.33 -5.56 -2.26
CA PRO A 199 -15.12 -6.00 -1.10
C PRO A 199 -15.58 -7.46 -1.18
N HIS A 200 -15.62 -8.03 -2.39
CA HIS A 200 -16.23 -9.34 -2.67
C HIS A 200 -15.38 -10.16 -3.65
N GLY A 201 -14.07 -9.94 -3.67
CA GLY A 201 -13.16 -10.69 -4.54
C GLY A 201 -13.03 -12.14 -4.07
N VAL A 202 -12.77 -13.03 -5.02
CA VAL A 202 -12.59 -14.47 -4.79
C VAL A 202 -11.10 -14.78 -4.76
N MET A 203 -10.71 -15.71 -3.90
CA MET A 203 -9.33 -16.18 -3.83
C MET A 203 -8.93 -16.85 -5.17
N PRO A 204 -7.80 -16.48 -5.79
CA PRO A 204 -7.34 -17.16 -7.00
C PRO A 204 -6.87 -18.59 -6.71
N ASP A 205 -7.14 -19.51 -7.63
CA ASP A 205 -6.66 -20.90 -7.53
C ASP A 205 -5.14 -21.01 -7.64
N HIS A 206 -4.52 -20.09 -8.39
CA HIS A 206 -3.09 -20.00 -8.59
C HIS A 206 -2.61 -18.57 -8.35
N ILE A 207 -1.61 -18.40 -7.48
CA ILE A 207 -1.12 -17.09 -7.07
C ILE A 207 0.36 -16.98 -7.41
N ASN A 208 0.68 -16.04 -8.30
CA ASN A 208 2.05 -15.67 -8.66
C ASN A 208 2.25 -14.18 -8.44
N GLY A 209 2.30 -13.79 -7.16
CA GLY A 209 2.34 -12.41 -6.74
C GLY A 209 1.62 -12.15 -5.42
N LEU A 210 0.90 -11.03 -5.35
CA LEU A 210 0.30 -10.49 -4.14
C LEU A 210 -1.23 -10.67 -4.16
N VAL A 211 -1.78 -11.34 -3.14
CA VAL A 211 -3.20 -11.22 -2.82
C VAL A 211 -3.35 -10.39 -1.56
N TYR A 212 -4.25 -9.40 -1.60
CA TYR A 212 -4.48 -8.54 -0.46
C TYR A 212 -5.95 -8.20 -0.23
N TYR A 213 -6.26 -7.81 0.99
CA TYR A 213 -7.54 -7.23 1.37
C TYR A 213 -7.34 -5.88 2.05
N GLY A 214 -8.05 -4.87 1.55
CA GLY A 214 -7.96 -3.51 2.06
C GLY A 214 -8.40 -2.50 1.01
N LYS A 215 -8.86 -1.33 1.46
CA LYS A 215 -9.24 -0.24 0.57
C LYS A 215 -8.98 1.13 1.18
N GLY A 216 -8.27 1.95 0.42
CA GLY A 216 -8.05 3.36 0.73
C GLY A 216 -9.18 4.28 0.30
N GLY A 217 -8.97 5.56 0.54
CA GLY A 217 -9.84 6.66 0.10
C GLY A 217 -11.08 6.85 0.99
N THR A 218 -11.28 8.05 1.48
CA THR A 218 -12.56 8.48 2.06
C THR A 218 -13.44 9.11 0.98
N ASP A 219 -14.73 9.33 1.26
CA ASP A 219 -15.60 10.07 0.35
C ASP A 219 -14.95 11.41 -0.05
N ILE A 220 -15.14 11.87 -1.27
CA ILE A 220 -14.66 13.17 -1.71
C ILE A 220 -15.45 14.31 -1.03
N VAL A 221 -16.72 14.06 -0.71
CA VAL A 221 -17.66 14.96 -0.02
C VAL A 221 -17.42 14.94 1.48
N GLN A 222 -17.47 16.12 2.13
CA GLN A 222 -17.29 16.22 3.57
C GLN A 222 -18.49 15.64 4.34
N PRO A 223 -18.27 14.93 5.47
CA PRO A 223 -19.35 14.56 6.37
C PRO A 223 -20.11 15.81 6.83
N ARG A 224 -21.44 15.80 6.69
CA ARG A 224 -22.30 16.99 6.92
C ARG A 224 -22.08 17.61 8.30
N ASP A 225 -22.01 16.76 9.32
CA ASP A 225 -21.89 17.17 10.74
C ASP A 225 -20.59 17.91 11.06
N TYR A 226 -19.55 17.73 10.22
CA TYR A 226 -18.23 18.32 10.40
C TYR A 226 -17.83 19.28 9.28
N ALA A 227 -18.68 19.47 8.27
CA ALA A 227 -18.34 20.18 7.04
C ALA A 227 -17.89 21.63 7.31
N PHE A 228 -18.53 22.30 8.28
CA PHE A 228 -18.26 23.69 8.62
C PHE A 228 -17.44 23.88 9.90
N SER A 229 -17.61 23.00 10.89
CA SER A 229 -17.04 23.15 12.24
C SER A 229 -15.64 22.56 12.41
N SER A 230 -15.37 21.40 11.79
CA SER A 230 -14.08 20.71 11.95
C SER A 230 -13.78 19.74 10.79
N PRO A 231 -13.60 20.24 9.56
CA PRO A 231 -13.52 19.42 8.35
C PRO A 231 -12.36 18.42 8.33
N VAL A 232 -11.24 18.73 9.00
CA VAL A 232 -10.10 17.80 9.13
C VAL A 232 -10.41 16.70 10.14
N LYS A 233 -11.05 17.02 11.26
CA LYS A 233 -11.49 16.02 12.26
C LYS A 233 -12.54 15.09 11.66
N GLY A 234 -13.51 15.64 10.92
CA GLY A 234 -14.55 14.84 10.26
C GLY A 234 -13.98 13.81 9.29
N LYS A 235 -13.02 14.20 8.43
CA LYS A 235 -12.34 13.25 7.54
C LYS A 235 -11.55 12.19 8.29
N PHE A 236 -10.91 12.57 9.38
CA PHE A 236 -10.17 11.62 10.18
C PHE A 236 -11.07 10.55 10.80
N LEU A 237 -12.18 10.96 11.42
CA LEU A 237 -13.17 10.04 11.98
C LEU A 237 -13.81 9.16 10.90
N GLN A 238 -14.18 9.75 9.75
CA GLN A 238 -14.68 8.98 8.61
C GLN A 238 -13.70 7.90 8.15
N ASN A 239 -12.39 8.19 8.16
CA ASN A 239 -11.39 7.18 7.82
C ASN A 239 -11.33 6.07 8.87
N ILE A 240 -11.35 6.41 10.16
CA ILE A 240 -11.37 5.42 11.26
C ILE A 240 -12.57 4.49 11.10
N ASP A 241 -13.77 5.02 10.91
CA ASP A 241 -14.99 4.20 10.78
C ASP A 241 -14.98 3.33 9.53
N LYS A 242 -14.42 3.84 8.42
CA LYS A 242 -14.24 3.05 7.21
C LYS A 242 -13.26 1.91 7.45
N GLN A 243 -12.07 2.20 7.97
CA GLN A 243 -11.04 1.19 8.19
C GLN A 243 -11.51 0.16 9.24
N ARG A 244 -12.27 0.57 10.27
CA ARG A 244 -12.89 -0.37 11.23
C ARG A 244 -13.83 -1.34 10.55
N ARG A 245 -14.72 -0.86 9.68
CA ARG A 245 -15.64 -1.74 8.93
C ARG A 245 -14.91 -2.69 7.99
N ILE A 246 -13.84 -2.24 7.33
CA ILE A 246 -13.02 -3.08 6.46
C ILE A 246 -12.32 -4.16 7.29
N LEU A 247 -11.69 -3.78 8.40
CA LEU A 247 -10.93 -4.69 9.24
C LEU A 247 -11.81 -5.63 10.08
N GLY A 248 -13.07 -5.28 10.30
CA GLY A 248 -14.08 -6.11 10.96
C GLY A 248 -15.02 -6.85 10.01
N ASP A 249 -14.74 -6.86 8.69
CA ASP A 249 -15.54 -7.63 7.73
C ASP A 249 -15.52 -9.11 8.13
N ALA A 250 -16.67 -9.77 8.16
CA ALA A 250 -16.82 -11.17 8.55
C ALA A 250 -16.48 -12.17 7.43
N ASN A 251 -16.11 -11.69 6.23
CA ASN A 251 -15.74 -12.57 5.11
C ASN A 251 -14.48 -13.39 5.45
N THR A 252 -14.62 -14.68 5.75
CA THR A 252 -13.51 -15.53 6.21
C THR A 252 -12.37 -15.65 5.19
N ALA A 253 -12.63 -15.51 3.89
CA ALA A 253 -11.63 -15.68 2.83
C ALA A 253 -10.44 -14.71 2.95
N HIS A 254 -10.66 -13.48 3.42
CA HIS A 254 -9.59 -12.49 3.51
C HIS A 254 -8.71 -12.60 4.76
N TYR A 255 -9.00 -13.58 5.61
CA TYR A 255 -8.18 -13.90 6.77
C TYR A 255 -7.36 -15.18 6.61
N SER A 256 -7.32 -15.73 5.40
CA SER A 256 -6.32 -16.73 5.05
C SER A 256 -4.91 -16.15 5.27
N ARG A 257 -3.97 -17.02 5.68
CA ARG A 257 -2.54 -16.69 5.77
C ARG A 257 -1.96 -16.25 4.41
N ASP A 258 -2.64 -16.60 3.34
CA ASP A 258 -2.29 -16.25 1.97
C ASP A 258 -2.71 -14.82 1.57
N VAL A 259 -3.41 -14.09 2.44
CA VAL A 259 -3.93 -12.75 2.14
C VAL A 259 -3.25 -11.73 3.03
N LEU A 260 -2.50 -10.81 2.42
CA LEU A 260 -1.95 -9.67 3.14
C LEU A 260 -3.03 -8.63 3.38
N ARG A 261 -3.06 -8.02 4.56
CA ARG A 261 -4.04 -6.97 4.86
C ARG A 261 -3.43 -5.59 4.83
N MET A 262 -4.14 -4.67 4.18
CA MET A 262 -3.73 -3.27 4.03
C MET A 262 -4.71 -2.36 4.75
N MET A 263 -4.23 -1.74 5.83
CA MET A 263 -4.92 -0.65 6.51
C MET A 263 -4.47 0.68 5.92
N TYR A 264 -5.42 1.52 5.51
CA TYR A 264 -5.11 2.82 4.94
C TYR A 264 -5.26 3.92 6.00
N TRP A 265 -4.13 4.43 6.47
CA TRP A 265 -4.07 5.58 7.39
C TRP A 265 -3.89 6.89 6.61
N THR A 266 -4.73 7.09 5.61
CA THR A 266 -4.72 8.24 4.69
C THR A 266 -6.10 8.89 4.62
N GLN A 267 -6.18 10.13 4.15
CA GLN A 267 -7.45 10.88 4.10
C GLN A 267 -7.62 11.64 2.77
N THR A 268 -8.65 11.26 2.02
CA THR A 268 -9.04 11.92 0.75
C THR A 268 -10.12 12.98 1.00
N GLY A 269 -10.10 14.09 0.26
CA GLY A 269 -11.15 15.10 0.33
C GLY A 269 -10.82 16.37 -0.44
N MET A 270 -11.85 17.09 -0.90
CA MET A 270 -11.70 18.33 -1.69
C MET A 270 -11.31 19.55 -0.87
N VAL A 271 -11.62 19.52 0.43
CA VAL A 271 -11.48 20.66 1.33
C VAL A 271 -10.18 20.50 2.13
N ARG A 272 -9.28 21.50 2.03
CA ARG A 272 -7.93 21.56 2.61
C ARG A 272 -6.89 20.61 1.96
N SER A 273 -5.63 20.85 2.29
CA SER A 273 -4.49 20.06 1.80
C SER A 273 -4.42 18.67 2.40
N ILE A 274 -3.92 17.71 1.62
CA ILE A 274 -3.65 16.34 2.11
C ILE A 274 -2.67 16.39 3.28
N LYS A 275 -1.64 17.24 3.21
CA LYS A 275 -0.64 17.41 4.28
C LYS A 275 -1.24 17.86 5.62
N GLY A 276 -2.26 18.73 5.61
CA GLY A 276 -2.91 19.17 6.84
C GLY A 276 -3.70 18.05 7.51
N ARG A 277 -4.34 17.20 6.70
CA ARG A 277 -5.08 16.01 7.15
C ARG A 277 -4.16 14.93 7.68
N ASP A 278 -3.08 14.65 6.95
CA ASP A 278 -2.03 13.73 7.37
C ASP A 278 -1.45 14.11 8.74
N LYS A 279 -1.08 15.39 8.95
CA LYS A 279 -0.60 15.86 10.27
C LYS A 279 -1.56 15.52 11.43
N LYS A 280 -2.87 15.57 11.21
CA LYS A 280 -3.86 15.23 12.25
C LYS A 280 -3.85 13.74 12.59
N ALA A 281 -3.67 12.88 11.59
CA ALA A 281 -3.64 11.43 11.77
C ALA A 281 -2.40 10.95 12.56
N TRP A 282 -1.35 11.77 12.61
CA TRP A 282 -0.07 11.45 13.23
C TRP A 282 0.25 12.23 14.51
N THR A 283 -0.76 12.88 15.13
CA THR A 283 -0.64 13.36 16.53
C THR A 283 -0.53 12.18 17.49
N THR A 284 -0.14 12.41 18.75
CA THR A 284 -0.08 11.34 19.78
C THR A 284 -1.38 10.55 19.86
N SER A 285 -2.53 11.24 19.93
CA SER A 285 -3.85 10.61 19.91
C SER A 285 -4.16 9.88 18.61
N GLY A 286 -3.72 10.40 17.46
CA GLY A 286 -3.89 9.72 16.17
C GLY A 286 -3.09 8.42 16.10
N LYS A 287 -1.83 8.43 16.57
CA LYS A 287 -0.99 7.22 16.66
C LYS A 287 -1.60 6.18 17.60
N GLN A 288 -2.22 6.60 18.70
CA GLN A 288 -2.92 5.69 19.60
C GLN A 288 -4.16 5.07 18.92
N GLN A 289 -4.96 5.86 18.21
CA GLN A 289 -6.11 5.36 17.46
C GLN A 289 -5.71 4.41 16.32
N LEU A 290 -4.58 4.66 15.66
CA LEU A 290 -4.00 3.72 14.70
C LEU A 290 -3.72 2.38 15.37
N LYS A 291 -3.01 2.38 16.50
CA LYS A 291 -2.66 1.15 17.24
C LYS A 291 -3.92 0.39 17.66
N GLN A 292 -4.90 1.08 18.24
CA GLN A 292 -6.17 0.48 18.66
C GLN A 292 -6.92 -0.15 17.49
N LEU A 293 -7.07 0.57 16.38
CA LEU A 293 -7.78 0.06 15.22
C LEU A 293 -7.04 -1.12 14.56
N TRP A 294 -5.70 -1.06 14.53
CA TRP A 294 -4.87 -2.13 14.03
C TRP A 294 -5.00 -3.41 14.87
N THR A 295 -5.03 -3.30 16.21
CA THR A 295 -5.26 -4.45 17.09
C THR A 295 -6.71 -4.95 17.05
N GLU A 296 -7.69 -4.05 16.92
CA GLU A 296 -9.12 -4.36 16.82
C GLU A 296 -9.39 -5.25 15.60
N GLY A 297 -8.78 -4.94 14.45
CA GLY A 297 -8.90 -5.75 13.23
C GLY A 297 -8.44 -7.20 13.41
N GLY A 298 -7.38 -7.43 14.19
CA GLY A 298 -6.95 -8.80 14.50
C GLY A 298 -7.82 -9.49 15.54
N TYR A 299 -8.35 -8.74 16.51
CA TYR A 299 -9.25 -9.28 17.51
C TYR A 299 -10.57 -9.77 16.90
N ASN A 300 -11.23 -8.91 16.11
CA ASN A 300 -12.50 -9.24 15.46
C ASN A 300 -12.40 -10.48 14.58
N TYR A 301 -11.25 -10.69 13.93
CA TYR A 301 -11.02 -11.92 13.20
C TYR A 301 -11.08 -13.15 14.09
N MET A 302 -10.24 -13.17 15.14
CA MET A 302 -10.10 -14.33 16.00
C MET A 302 -11.41 -14.66 16.71
N SER A 303 -12.12 -13.63 17.20
CA SER A 303 -13.40 -13.81 17.89
C SER A 303 -14.46 -14.40 16.98
N ASN A 304 -14.44 -14.09 15.67
CA ASN A 304 -15.44 -14.54 14.72
C ASN A 304 -15.06 -15.82 13.96
N SER A 305 -13.78 -16.18 13.91
CA SER A 305 -13.28 -17.24 13.02
C SER A 305 -12.57 -18.40 13.74
N VAL A 306 -12.24 -18.25 15.03
CA VAL A 306 -11.58 -19.29 15.82
C VAL A 306 -12.25 -19.42 17.20
N PRO A 307 -13.47 -19.98 17.30
CA PRO A 307 -14.22 -20.03 18.57
C PRO A 307 -13.56 -20.92 19.66
N GLU A 308 -12.75 -21.91 19.29
CA GLU A 308 -12.27 -22.97 20.21
C GLU A 308 -10.75 -23.16 20.30
N ALA A 309 -9.92 -22.32 19.66
CA ALA A 309 -8.46 -22.47 19.70
C ALA A 309 -7.74 -21.22 20.20
N PHE A 310 -8.07 -20.82 21.43
CA PHE A 310 -7.10 -20.17 22.30
C PHE A 310 -6.73 -21.15 23.42
N PRO A 311 -5.77 -22.08 23.22
CA PRO A 311 -4.98 -22.50 24.36
C PRO A 311 -4.26 -21.24 24.83
N LEU A 312 -4.73 -20.67 25.94
CA LEU A 312 -4.14 -19.52 26.60
C LEU A 312 -2.62 -19.73 26.86
N ASP A 313 -2.18 -20.98 26.79
CA ASP A 313 -0.91 -21.51 27.27
C ASP A 313 0.08 -21.90 26.14
N SER A 314 -0.26 -21.71 24.85
CA SER A 314 0.67 -22.06 23.76
C SER A 314 1.59 -20.90 23.38
N HIS A 315 2.87 -21.04 23.69
CA HIS A 315 3.95 -20.08 23.43
C HIS A 315 4.31 -19.89 21.94
N ALA A 316 3.50 -20.32 20.95
CA ALA A 316 3.98 -20.48 19.58
C ALA A 316 2.99 -20.25 18.41
N THR A 317 1.78 -19.72 18.61
CA THR A 317 0.88 -19.43 17.47
C THR A 317 0.99 -17.96 17.06
N ASN A 318 1.56 -17.73 15.87
CA ASN A 318 1.86 -16.41 15.26
C ASN A 318 0.61 -15.54 15.07
N PHE A 319 0.11 -14.93 16.14
CA PHE A 319 -0.99 -13.96 16.15
C PHE A 319 -0.81 -12.84 15.10
N GLN A 320 0.43 -12.51 14.80
CA GLN A 320 0.82 -11.47 13.84
C GLN A 320 0.26 -11.69 12.43
N ILE A 321 0.04 -12.93 12.02
CA ILE A 321 -0.58 -13.27 10.71
C ILE A 321 -2.04 -12.84 10.64
N TYR A 322 -2.66 -12.54 11.78
CA TYR A 322 -4.03 -12.07 11.94
C TYR A 322 -4.11 -10.56 12.18
N LEU A 323 -3.02 -9.81 12.07
CA LEU A 323 -3.02 -8.36 12.06
C LEU A 323 -2.74 -7.77 10.67
N PRO A 324 -3.18 -6.52 10.39
CA PRO A 324 -2.84 -5.85 9.14
C PRO A 324 -1.32 -5.80 8.89
N ASN A 325 -0.89 -6.24 7.71
CA ASN A 325 0.51 -6.36 7.31
C ASN A 325 1.07 -5.06 6.75
N PHE A 326 0.25 -4.26 6.08
CA PHE A 326 0.67 -2.96 5.57
C PHE A 326 -0.17 -1.84 6.16
N VAL A 327 0.50 -0.81 6.66
CA VAL A 327 -0.13 0.47 6.99
C VAL A 327 0.23 1.46 5.89
N MET A 328 -0.73 1.77 5.03
CA MET A 328 -0.56 2.68 3.90
C MET A 328 -0.64 4.14 4.38
N VAL A 329 0.34 4.96 4.02
CA VAL A 329 0.48 6.34 4.53
C VAL A 329 0.66 7.37 3.41
N ASP A 330 0.27 8.62 3.70
CA ASP A 330 0.68 9.81 2.97
C ASP A 330 1.92 10.43 3.66
N PHE A 331 2.74 11.15 2.90
CA PHE A 331 3.94 11.86 3.36
C PHE A 331 4.83 11.01 4.28
N ALA A 332 5.29 9.86 3.78
CA ALA A 332 6.13 8.95 4.56
C ALA A 332 7.37 9.68 5.12
N ASP A 333 7.63 9.47 6.40
CA ASP A 333 8.78 10.01 7.12
C ASP A 333 9.27 9.01 8.17
N GLU A 334 10.45 9.30 8.74
CA GLU A 334 11.13 8.42 9.69
C GLU A 334 10.28 8.15 10.94
N ASN A 335 9.51 9.13 11.44
CA ASN A 335 8.70 8.96 12.64
C ASN A 335 7.49 8.06 12.40
N LYS A 336 6.84 8.19 11.24
CA LYS A 336 5.74 7.31 10.83
C LYS A 336 6.23 5.89 10.59
N GLY A 337 7.34 5.76 9.88
CA GLY A 337 8.04 4.50 9.67
C GLY A 337 8.34 3.79 10.97
N GLN A 338 8.95 4.49 11.92
CA GLN A 338 9.29 3.92 13.22
C GLN A 338 8.04 3.50 14.01
N THR A 339 6.99 4.34 13.99
CA THR A 339 5.71 4.02 14.65
C THR A 339 5.11 2.71 14.11
N ILE A 340 5.21 2.47 12.80
CA ILE A 340 4.71 1.23 12.17
C ILE A 340 5.65 0.05 12.45
N TYR A 341 6.96 0.27 12.36
CA TYR A 341 7.96 -0.75 12.67
C TYR A 341 7.79 -1.30 14.09
N ASP A 342 7.55 -0.41 15.06
CA ASP A 342 7.37 -0.77 16.47
C ASP A 342 6.09 -1.60 16.74
N LEU A 343 5.15 -1.69 15.78
CA LEU A 343 4.00 -2.61 15.90
C LEU A 343 4.46 -4.08 15.93
N ASN A 344 5.58 -4.42 15.28
CA ASN A 344 6.17 -5.75 15.31
C ASN A 344 6.80 -6.10 16.67
N ARG A 345 6.93 -5.13 17.57
CA ARG A 345 7.54 -5.29 18.90
C ARG A 345 6.51 -5.36 20.02
N LEU A 346 5.22 -5.21 19.71
CA LEU A 346 4.16 -5.31 20.69
C LEU A 346 4.07 -6.76 21.19
N SER A 347 4.07 -6.93 22.51
CA SER A 347 3.81 -8.21 23.13
C SER A 347 2.33 -8.58 23.01
N ARG A 348 2.00 -9.85 23.22
CA ARG A 348 0.60 -10.31 23.33
C ARG A 348 -0.15 -9.55 24.43
N ALA A 349 0.51 -9.24 25.55
CA ALA A 349 -0.09 -8.48 26.64
C ALA A 349 -0.43 -7.04 26.21
N ASP A 350 0.45 -6.38 25.44
CA ASP A 350 0.18 -5.05 24.90
C ASP A 350 -1.05 -5.05 23.99
N ILE A 351 -1.17 -6.07 23.13
CA ILE A 351 -2.30 -6.23 22.22
C ILE A 351 -3.61 -6.46 23.00
N ILE A 352 -3.58 -7.34 24.00
CA ILE A 352 -4.74 -7.60 24.86
C ILE A 352 -5.13 -6.35 25.63
N GLN A 353 -4.18 -5.58 26.17
CA GLN A 353 -4.46 -4.34 26.90
C GLN A 353 -5.09 -3.28 25.99
N LEU A 354 -4.62 -3.16 24.75
CA LEU A 354 -5.22 -2.27 23.75
C LEU A 354 -6.68 -2.66 23.47
N ASN A 355 -6.99 -3.95 23.44
CA ASN A 355 -8.35 -4.46 23.18
C ASN A 355 -9.26 -4.49 24.43
N SER A 356 -8.74 -4.74 25.64
CA SER A 356 -9.54 -4.71 26.88
C SER A 356 -10.01 -3.31 27.27
N SER A 357 -9.40 -2.27 26.68
CA SER A 357 -9.92 -0.90 26.73
C SER A 357 -11.20 -0.69 25.88
N ILE A 358 -11.48 -1.61 24.96
CA ILE A 358 -12.65 -1.64 24.07
C ILE A 358 -13.82 -2.39 24.75
N ASP A 359 -13.54 -3.47 25.48
CA ASP A 359 -14.55 -4.33 26.16
C ASP A 359 -15.06 -3.77 27.51
N LYS A 360 -14.75 -2.53 27.88
CA LYS A 360 -15.37 -1.93 29.08
C LYS A 360 -16.83 -1.56 28.79
N PRO A 361 -17.81 -2.06 29.58
CA PRO A 361 -19.18 -1.56 29.54
C PRO A 361 -19.12 -0.04 29.81
N GLY A 362 -19.49 0.77 28.82
CA GLY A 362 -19.40 2.24 28.86
C GLY A 362 -18.45 2.88 27.84
N ASN A 363 -17.64 2.10 27.11
CA ASN A 363 -16.85 2.58 25.97
C ASN A 363 -17.44 2.20 24.60
N THR A 364 -18.63 1.60 24.57
CA THR A 364 -19.50 1.70 23.40
C THR A 364 -19.70 3.17 23.12
N VAL A 365 -19.09 3.67 22.04
CA VAL A 365 -19.49 4.94 21.46
C VAL A 365 -20.99 4.80 21.22
N GLN A 366 -21.80 5.47 22.04
CA GLN A 366 -23.23 5.50 21.85
C GLN A 366 -23.48 6.14 20.49
N PHE A 367 -23.94 5.32 19.56
CA PHE A 367 -24.49 5.78 18.29
C PHE A 367 -25.88 6.32 18.61
N ASN A 368 -26.03 7.65 18.62
CA ASN A 368 -27.36 8.22 18.50
C ASN A 368 -27.87 7.86 17.09
N ALA A 369 -29.02 7.19 17.08
CA ALA A 369 -29.75 6.76 15.89
C ALA A 369 -30.12 7.94 14.98
#